data_AF-A0A957YRF1-F1
#
_entry.id   AF-A0A957YRF1-F1
#
_cell.length_a   1.000
_cell.length_b   1.000
_cell.length_c   1.000
_cell.angle_alpha   90.00
_cell.angle_beta   90.00
_cell.angle_gamma   90.00
#
_symmetry.space_group_name_H-M   'P 1'
#
loop_
_entity.id
_entity.type
_entity.pdbx_description
1 polymer ?
#
loop_
_entity_poly.entity_id
_entity_poly.type
_entity_poly.pdbx_seq_one_letter_code
_entity_poly.pdbx_strand_id
1 'polypeptide(L)'
;MERKIFHGKIKPVDIAQALLAEFNQGNLRAQILGQSDKIVVQVGTRPGAMSGGQTAMTVTVQSVEEGIMVELGQQAWLGVAASLGVSALAALKNPFSLIGRLDDIAQDIENLQISERVWAVISQAARAAGASAELSENLRRTTCEYCHVANPVGEPSCIACGAPLGLVQPTTCRNCGFVVKPTERICPNCKQPL
;
A
#
# COMPACT_ATOMS: atom_id res chain seq x y z
N MET A 1 -3.41 1.33 11.09
CA MET A 1 -4.05 0.84 9.85
C MET A 1 -3.83 1.90 8.79
N GLU A 2 -3.12 1.58 7.72
CA GLU A 2 -2.82 2.51 6.62
C GLU A 2 -3.63 2.09 5.39
N ARG A 3 -4.27 3.06 4.71
CA ARG A 3 -5.19 2.81 3.60
C ARG A 3 -4.86 3.73 2.42
N LYS A 4 -4.88 3.19 1.20
CA LYS A 4 -4.71 3.94 -0.07
C LYS A 4 -5.72 3.46 -1.11
N ILE A 5 -6.14 4.36 -1.99
CA ILE A 5 -7.07 4.05 -3.08
C ILE A 5 -6.30 4.21 -4.39
N PHE A 6 -6.34 3.19 -5.24
CA PHE A 6 -5.74 3.24 -6.56
C PHE A 6 -6.84 3.34 -7.61
N HIS A 7 -6.76 4.37 -8.44
CA HIS A 7 -7.71 4.62 -9.52
C HIS A 7 -7.19 4.07 -10.83
N GLY A 8 -8.04 3.44 -11.63
CA GLY A 8 -7.70 2.90 -12.96
C GLY A 8 -8.28 1.52 -13.23
N LYS A 9 -7.89 0.92 -14.36
CA LYS A 9 -8.31 -0.43 -14.75
C LYS A 9 -7.50 -1.50 -14.01
N ILE A 10 -7.67 -1.55 -12.69
CA ILE A 10 -7.00 -2.49 -11.80
C ILE A 10 -8.02 -3.33 -11.04
N LYS A 11 -7.74 -4.62 -10.90
CA LYS A 11 -8.58 -5.55 -10.15
C LYS A 11 -7.86 -6.02 -8.87
N PRO A 12 -8.61 -6.40 -7.82
CA PRO A 12 -8.02 -6.94 -6.61
C PRO A 12 -7.06 -8.12 -6.86
N VAL A 13 -7.36 -8.95 -7.88
CA VAL A 13 -6.53 -10.09 -8.26
C VAL A 13 -5.14 -9.70 -8.75
N ASP A 14 -5.00 -8.56 -9.42
CA ASP A 14 -3.71 -8.09 -9.97
C ASP A 14 -2.74 -7.80 -8.81
N ILE A 15 -3.24 -7.14 -7.76
CA ILE A 15 -2.48 -6.88 -6.53
C ILE A 15 -2.17 -8.18 -5.80
N ALA A 16 -3.16 -9.07 -5.69
CA ALA A 16 -2.99 -10.30 -4.93
C ALA A 16 -1.94 -11.24 -5.57
N GLN A 17 -1.91 -11.33 -6.90
CA GLN A 17 -0.90 -12.08 -7.63
C GLN A 17 0.49 -11.46 -7.48
N ALA A 18 0.61 -10.14 -7.53
CA ALA A 18 1.89 -9.45 -7.31
C ALA A 18 2.46 -9.72 -5.91
N LEU A 19 1.60 -9.65 -4.88
CA LEU A 19 2.00 -9.95 -3.51
C LEU A 19 2.38 -11.43 -3.32
N LEU A 20 1.67 -12.36 -3.96
CA LEU A 20 2.08 -13.77 -3.98
C LEU A 20 3.45 -13.96 -4.59
N ALA A 21 3.70 -13.36 -5.76
CA ALA A 21 4.96 -13.48 -6.47
C ALA A 21 6.14 -12.95 -5.62
N GLU A 22 5.95 -11.83 -4.93
CA GLU A 22 7.00 -11.22 -4.12
C GLU A 22 7.28 -11.97 -2.81
N PHE A 23 6.23 -12.45 -2.14
CA PHE A 23 6.35 -12.93 -0.76
C PHE A 23 6.30 -14.46 -0.62
N ASN A 24 6.04 -15.21 -1.69
CA ASN A 24 6.09 -16.67 -1.65
C ASN A 24 7.49 -17.24 -1.96
N GLN A 25 8.52 -16.66 -1.35
CA GLN A 25 9.93 -17.01 -1.53
C GLN A 25 10.72 -16.93 -0.20
N GLY A 26 11.79 -17.72 -0.09
CA GLY A 26 12.63 -17.76 1.11
C GLY A 26 11.85 -18.16 2.36
N ASN A 27 11.96 -17.35 3.42
CA ASN A 27 11.31 -17.57 4.72
C ASN A 27 9.89 -16.99 4.82
N LEU A 28 9.44 -16.27 3.78
CA LEU A 28 8.13 -15.65 3.74
C LEU A 28 7.13 -16.53 2.97
N ARG A 29 5.86 -16.31 3.27
CA ARG A 29 4.72 -16.91 2.57
C ARG A 29 3.60 -15.90 2.49
N ALA A 30 3.00 -15.79 1.31
CA ALA A 30 1.74 -15.11 1.10
C ALA A 30 0.61 -16.12 0.88
N GLN A 31 -0.58 -15.82 1.39
CA GLN A 31 -1.79 -16.59 1.18
C GLN A 31 -2.94 -15.66 0.80
N ILE A 32 -3.69 -16.04 -0.23
CA ILE A 32 -4.88 -15.34 -0.69
C ILE A 32 -6.12 -15.97 -0.04
N LEU A 33 -7.02 -15.12 0.45
CA LEU A 33 -8.34 -15.45 0.98
C LEU A 33 -9.37 -14.50 0.34
N GLY A 34 -10.62 -14.95 0.20
CA GLY A 34 -11.70 -14.12 -0.33
C GLY A 34 -12.01 -14.36 -1.81
N GLN A 35 -12.86 -13.50 -2.38
CA GLN A 35 -13.42 -13.64 -3.72
C GLN A 35 -13.21 -12.35 -4.52
N SER A 36 -13.40 -12.42 -5.84
CA SER A 36 -13.03 -11.45 -6.89
C SER A 36 -13.05 -9.95 -6.55
N ASP A 37 -14.02 -9.50 -5.76
CA ASP A 37 -14.37 -8.13 -5.40
C ASP A 37 -13.77 -7.69 -4.05
N LYS A 38 -13.43 -8.65 -3.18
CA LYS A 38 -12.70 -8.42 -1.93
C LYS A 38 -11.73 -9.56 -1.67
N ILE A 39 -10.45 -9.25 -1.81
CA ILE A 39 -9.35 -10.18 -1.60
C ILE A 39 -8.54 -9.76 -0.38
N VAL A 40 -8.25 -10.73 0.48
CA VAL A 40 -7.37 -10.57 1.62
C VAL A 40 -6.09 -11.36 1.35
N VAL A 41 -4.95 -10.71 1.42
CA VAL A 41 -3.63 -11.34 1.30
C VAL A 41 -2.94 -11.29 2.65
N GLN A 42 -2.66 -12.45 3.21
CA GLN A 42 -1.88 -12.57 4.44
C GLN A 42 -0.42 -12.86 4.07
N VAL A 43 0.49 -12.03 4.56
CA VAL A 43 1.94 -12.17 4.39
C VAL A 43 2.56 -12.45 5.75
N GLY A 44 3.30 -13.55 5.87
CA GLY A 44 3.99 -13.86 7.11
C GLY A 44 5.14 -14.84 6.96
N THR A 45 5.78 -15.17 8.07
CA THR A 45 6.89 -16.13 8.13
C THR A 45 6.38 -17.57 8.07
N ARG A 46 7.16 -18.48 7.45
CA ARG A 46 6.80 -19.90 7.35
C ARG A 46 6.84 -20.59 8.73
N PRO A 47 5.91 -21.52 9.02
CA PRO A 47 5.97 -22.33 10.24
C PRO A 47 7.29 -23.10 10.33
N GLY A 48 7.98 -23.03 11.47
CA GLY A 48 9.26 -23.72 11.69
C GLY A 48 10.52 -22.91 11.34
N ALA A 49 10.40 -21.61 11.05
CA ALA A 49 11.57 -20.73 11.00
C ALA A 49 12.29 -20.74 12.37
N MET A 50 13.60 -21.01 12.36
CA MET A 50 14.43 -21.19 13.57
C MET A 50 14.55 -19.95 14.46
N SER A 51 14.17 -18.77 13.96
CA SER A 51 14.19 -17.50 14.67
C SER A 51 13.23 -16.52 13.98
N GLY A 52 12.69 -15.57 14.75
CA GLY A 52 11.78 -14.53 14.28
C GLY A 52 10.35 -14.75 14.79
N GLY A 53 9.78 -13.71 15.40
CA GLY A 53 8.37 -13.70 15.80
C GLY A 53 7.44 -13.99 14.62
N GLN A 54 6.22 -14.43 14.90
CA GLN A 54 5.21 -14.62 13.86
C GLN A 54 4.65 -13.26 13.43
N THR A 55 5.36 -12.58 12.52
CA THR A 55 4.81 -11.43 11.82
C THR A 55 3.79 -11.91 10.81
N ALA A 56 2.54 -11.47 10.96
CA ALA A 56 1.52 -11.62 9.92
C ALA A 56 0.92 -10.24 9.61
N MET A 57 1.21 -9.76 8.40
CA MET A 57 0.58 -8.58 7.84
C MET A 57 -0.56 -9.00 6.95
N THR A 58 -1.67 -8.28 7.06
CA THR A 58 -2.89 -8.52 6.30
C THR A 58 -3.12 -7.35 5.37
N VAL A 59 -3.17 -7.63 4.07
CA VAL A 59 -3.51 -6.66 3.04
C VAL A 59 -4.93 -6.96 2.57
N THR A 60 -5.85 -6.05 2.83
CA THR A 60 -7.21 -6.15 2.29
C THR A 60 -7.30 -5.29 1.05
N VAL A 61 -7.72 -5.88 -0.07
CA VAL A 61 -7.93 -5.22 -1.35
C VAL A 61 -9.40 -5.39 -1.73
N GLN A 62 -10.11 -4.27 -1.91
CA GLN A 62 -11.51 -4.29 -2.32
C GLN A 62 -11.71 -3.44 -3.57
N SER A 63 -12.60 -3.86 -4.46
CA SER A 63 -13.05 -3.05 -5.59
C SER A 63 -13.88 -1.85 -5.12
N VAL A 64 -13.67 -0.71 -5.77
CA VAL A 64 -14.46 0.53 -5.61
C VAL A 64 -14.81 1.06 -7.00
N GLU A 65 -15.78 1.99 -7.11
CA GLU A 65 -16.33 2.47 -8.40
C GLU A 65 -15.27 2.86 -9.44
N GLU A 66 -14.15 3.45 -9.00
CA GLU A 66 -13.09 3.92 -9.90
C GLU A 66 -11.74 3.20 -9.69
N GLY A 67 -11.73 2.00 -9.11
CA GLY A 67 -10.51 1.19 -8.99
C GLY A 67 -10.52 0.24 -7.80
N ILE A 68 -9.50 0.29 -6.95
CA ILE A 68 -9.38 -0.55 -5.75
C ILE A 68 -8.99 0.28 -4.52
N MET A 69 -9.48 -0.14 -3.35
CA MET A 69 -8.99 0.33 -2.06
C MET A 69 -8.13 -0.76 -1.43
N VAL A 70 -6.95 -0.38 -0.97
CA VAL A 70 -5.99 -1.26 -0.30
C VAL A 70 -5.81 -0.79 1.14
N GLU A 71 -5.91 -1.72 2.09
CA GLU A 71 -5.76 -1.48 3.51
C GLU A 71 -4.78 -2.48 4.13
N LEU A 72 -3.80 -1.97 4.88
CA LEU A 72 -2.84 -2.78 5.61
C LEU A 72 -3.22 -2.83 7.10
N GLY A 73 -3.39 -4.04 7.60
CA GLY A 73 -3.60 -4.35 9.02
C GLY A 73 -2.51 -5.30 9.54
N GLN A 74 -2.18 -5.20 10.81
CA GLN A 74 -1.32 -6.15 11.51
C GLN A 74 -2.23 -7.17 12.22
N GLN A 75 -2.05 -8.47 11.98
CA GLN A 75 -2.70 -9.51 12.77
C GLN A 75 -1.62 -10.26 13.55
N ALA A 76 -1.60 -10.13 14.87
CA ALA A 76 -0.86 -11.08 15.70
C ALA A 76 -1.59 -12.43 15.61
N TRP A 77 -0.93 -13.48 15.13
CA TRP A 77 -1.45 -14.84 15.31
C TRP A 77 -1.59 -15.11 16.81
N LEU A 78 -2.64 -15.81 17.22
CA LEU A 78 -2.91 -16.24 18.61
C LEU A 78 -1.74 -16.99 19.29
N GLY A 79 -0.65 -17.28 18.57
CA GLY A 79 0.57 -17.90 19.09
C GLY A 79 1.53 -16.98 19.86
N VAL A 80 1.40 -15.64 19.76
CA VAL A 80 2.31 -14.71 20.47
C VAL A 80 2.03 -14.70 21.99
N ALA A 81 0.79 -14.96 22.42
CA ALA A 81 0.44 -15.06 23.83
C ALA A 81 0.89 -16.39 24.47
N ALA A 82 0.91 -17.47 23.70
CA ALA A 82 1.35 -18.79 24.18
C ALA A 82 2.87 -18.83 24.42
N SER A 83 3.67 -18.20 23.54
CA SER A 83 5.13 -18.13 23.72
C SER A 83 5.53 -17.24 24.90
N LEU A 84 4.77 -16.19 25.22
CA LEU A 84 4.98 -15.35 26.39
C LEU A 84 4.67 -16.08 27.71
N GLY A 85 3.58 -16.86 27.76
CA GLY A 85 3.22 -17.65 28.95
C GLY A 85 4.24 -18.73 29.29
N VAL A 86 4.73 -19.46 28.28
CA VAL A 86 5.79 -20.47 28.47
C VAL A 86 7.13 -19.83 28.84
N SER A 87 7.47 -18.69 28.22
CA SER A 87 8.72 -17.96 28.52
C SER A 87 8.72 -17.35 29.92
N ALA A 88 7.58 -16.83 30.40
CA ALA A 88 7.45 -16.31 31.76
C ALA A 88 7.60 -17.41 32.82
N LEU A 89 7.04 -18.60 32.56
CA LEU A 89 7.16 -19.76 33.45
C LEU A 89 8.59 -20.33 33.46
N ALA A 90 9.29 -20.29 32.32
CA ALA A 90 10.69 -20.71 32.18
C ALA A 90 11.67 -19.71 32.83
N ALA A 91 11.38 -18.40 32.73
CA ALA A 91 12.17 -17.34 33.35
C ALA A 91 12.18 -17.41 34.88
N LEU A 92 11.06 -17.83 35.49
CA LEU A 92 10.98 -18.11 36.93
C LEU A 92 11.90 -19.24 37.39
N LYS A 93 12.20 -20.21 36.52
CA LYS A 93 13.07 -21.36 36.85
C LYS A 93 14.54 -21.14 36.48
N ASN A 94 14.86 -20.28 35.51
CA ASN A 94 16.24 -20.02 35.12
C ASN A 94 16.43 -18.58 34.60
N PRO A 95 16.82 -17.63 35.46
CA PRO A 95 16.94 -16.22 35.09
C PRO A 95 18.08 -15.92 34.11
N PHE A 96 19.07 -16.81 33.97
CA PHE A 96 20.16 -16.66 33.00
C PHE A 96 19.75 -17.01 31.55
N SER A 97 18.55 -17.58 31.35
CA SER A 97 18.02 -17.87 30.01
C SER A 97 17.58 -16.61 29.22
N LEU A 98 17.47 -15.46 29.90
CA LEU A 98 17.01 -14.20 29.31
C LEU A 98 18.15 -13.30 28.80
N ILE A 99 19.41 -13.66 29.03
CA ILE A 99 20.57 -12.90 28.53
C ILE A 99 20.71 -13.03 26.99
N GLY A 100 20.00 -13.99 26.38
CA GLY A 100 19.86 -14.11 24.92
C GLY A 100 18.64 -13.40 24.32
N ARG A 101 17.84 -12.64 25.10
CA ARG A 101 16.62 -11.96 24.62
C ARG A 101 16.69 -10.43 24.67
N LEU A 102 17.90 -9.86 24.63
CA LEU A 102 18.13 -8.44 24.33
C LEU A 102 17.83 -8.08 22.86
N ASP A 103 17.31 -9.02 22.07
CA ASP A 103 16.88 -8.83 20.67
C ASP A 103 15.41 -8.36 20.53
N ASP A 104 14.68 -8.11 21.62
CA ASP A 104 13.28 -7.66 21.54
C ASP A 104 13.11 -6.19 21.07
N ILE A 105 14.17 -5.57 20.53
CA ILE A 105 14.13 -4.32 19.73
C ILE A 105 14.16 -4.62 18.20
N ALA A 106 14.36 -5.88 17.78
CA ALA A 106 14.45 -6.25 16.37
C ALA A 106 13.10 -6.50 15.68
N GLN A 107 12.04 -6.81 16.44
CA GLN A 107 10.71 -7.11 15.86
C GLN A 107 10.03 -5.87 15.25
N ASP A 108 10.24 -4.67 15.80
CA ASP A 108 9.68 -3.44 15.21
C ASP A 108 10.42 -3.01 13.93
N ILE A 109 11.69 -3.39 13.77
CA ILE A 109 12.50 -3.07 12.60
C ILE A 109 12.14 -3.97 11.40
N GLU A 110 11.90 -5.25 11.62
CA GLU A 110 11.44 -6.17 10.55
C GLU A 110 10.02 -5.83 10.08
N ASN A 111 9.12 -5.42 10.98
CA ASN A 111 7.73 -5.08 10.64
C ASN A 111 7.61 -3.83 9.76
N LEU A 112 8.42 -2.79 10.02
CA LEU A 112 8.47 -1.59 9.17
C LEU A 112 8.90 -1.95 7.74
N GLN A 113 9.94 -2.76 7.59
CA GLN A 113 10.46 -3.19 6.28
C GLN A 113 9.42 -3.98 5.46
N ILE A 114 8.63 -4.86 6.10
CA ILE A 114 7.61 -5.63 5.39
C ILE A 114 6.48 -4.72 4.91
N SER A 115 6.04 -3.75 5.73
CA SER A 115 4.99 -2.79 5.33
C SER A 115 5.39 -1.92 4.14
N GLU A 116 6.61 -1.38 4.16
CA GLU A 116 7.17 -0.57 3.08
C GLU A 116 7.33 -1.38 1.80
N ARG A 117 7.83 -2.61 1.91
CA ARG A 117 7.98 -3.53 0.78
C ARG A 117 6.62 -3.88 0.17
N VAL A 118 5.59 -4.13 0.99
CA VAL A 118 4.24 -4.37 0.49
C VAL A 118 3.70 -3.16 -0.27
N TRP A 119 3.88 -1.95 0.25
CA TRP A 119 3.47 -0.74 -0.48
C TRP A 119 4.22 -0.56 -1.79
N ALA A 120 5.52 -0.86 -1.83
CA ALA A 120 6.31 -0.80 -3.05
C ALA A 120 5.77 -1.75 -4.12
N VAL A 121 5.44 -2.99 -3.74
CA VAL A 121 4.88 -4.00 -4.65
C VAL A 121 3.50 -3.61 -5.16
N ILE A 122 2.61 -3.16 -4.26
CA ILE A 122 1.28 -2.66 -4.64
C ILE A 122 1.41 -1.49 -5.63
N SER A 123 2.31 -0.55 -5.36
CA SER A 123 2.53 0.62 -6.23
C SER A 123 3.07 0.24 -7.60
N GLN A 124 3.97 -0.76 -7.65
CA GLN A 124 4.51 -1.28 -8.91
C GLN A 124 3.43 -2.02 -9.72
N ALA A 125 2.65 -2.88 -9.06
CA ALA A 125 1.54 -3.59 -9.68
C ALA A 125 0.47 -2.62 -10.21
N ALA A 126 0.13 -1.60 -9.42
CA ALA A 126 -0.79 -0.55 -9.85
C ALA A 126 -0.28 0.20 -11.08
N ARG A 127 1.00 0.58 -11.10
CA ARG A 127 1.60 1.23 -12.27
C ARG A 127 1.58 0.34 -13.51
N ALA A 128 1.90 -0.96 -13.36
CA ALA A 128 1.86 -1.92 -14.46
C ALA A 128 0.44 -2.06 -15.04
N ALA A 129 -0.59 -1.91 -14.20
CA ALA A 129 -1.99 -1.86 -14.60
C ALA A 129 -2.47 -0.47 -15.08
N GLY A 130 -1.59 0.53 -15.14
CA GLY A 130 -1.95 1.91 -15.50
C GLY A 130 -2.82 2.62 -14.46
N ALA A 131 -2.84 2.13 -13.22
CA ALA A 131 -3.55 2.72 -12.09
C ALA A 131 -2.62 3.60 -11.23
N SER A 132 -3.15 4.68 -10.68
CA SER A 132 -2.42 5.63 -9.84
C SER A 132 -3.03 5.74 -8.44
N ALA A 133 -2.18 5.93 -7.43
CA ALA A 133 -2.55 5.88 -6.01
C ALA A 133 -3.39 7.07 -5.51
N GLU A 134 -3.75 8.01 -6.39
CA GLU A 134 -4.58 9.16 -6.04
C GLU A 134 -4.92 9.98 -7.29
N LEU A 135 -6.22 10.15 -7.55
CA LEU A 135 -6.76 11.43 -8.02
C LEU A 135 -7.55 11.98 -6.82
N SER A 136 -6.90 12.81 -6.00
CA SER A 136 -7.57 13.60 -4.96
C SER A 136 -8.81 14.27 -5.56
N GLU A 137 -9.88 14.51 -4.79
CA GLU A 137 -11.00 15.35 -5.25
C GLU A 137 -10.54 16.69 -5.85
N ASN A 138 -9.40 17.21 -5.36
CA ASN A 138 -8.74 18.42 -5.87
C ASN A 138 -8.13 18.27 -7.28
N LEU A 139 -7.96 17.04 -7.77
CA LEU A 139 -7.56 16.72 -9.14
C LEU A 139 -8.74 16.22 -9.99
N ARG A 140 -9.98 16.18 -9.49
CA ARG A 140 -11.17 15.94 -10.33
C ARG A 140 -11.64 17.20 -11.05
N ARG A 141 -11.21 18.37 -10.57
CA ARG A 141 -11.63 19.66 -11.12
C ARG A 141 -10.45 20.57 -11.39
N THR A 142 -10.50 21.26 -12.52
CA THR A 142 -9.56 22.32 -12.89
C THR A 142 -10.26 23.66 -12.82
N THR A 143 -9.64 24.64 -12.18
CA THR A 143 -10.15 26.00 -12.17
C THR A 143 -9.79 26.69 -13.47
N CYS A 144 -10.77 27.26 -14.17
CA CYS A 144 -10.52 28.06 -15.36
C CYS A 144 -9.71 29.32 -15.00
N GLU A 145 -8.59 29.56 -15.68
CA GLU A 145 -7.77 30.76 -15.43
C GLU A 145 -8.45 32.08 -15.84
N TYR A 146 -9.51 32.01 -16.64
CA TYR A 146 -10.20 33.19 -17.17
C TYR A 146 -11.38 33.64 -16.31
N CYS A 147 -12.24 32.70 -15.90
CA CYS A 147 -13.46 33.01 -15.14
C CYS A 147 -13.51 32.37 -13.75
N HIS A 148 -12.48 31.61 -13.38
CA HIS A 148 -12.34 30.92 -12.10
C HIS A 148 -13.44 29.90 -11.75
N VAL A 149 -14.27 29.51 -12.72
CA VAL A 149 -15.21 28.40 -12.56
C VAL A 149 -14.46 27.07 -12.54
N ALA A 150 -14.88 26.17 -11.65
CA ALA A 150 -14.38 24.80 -11.60
C ALA A 150 -14.99 23.96 -12.73
N ASN A 151 -14.14 23.26 -13.48
CA ASN A 151 -14.52 22.41 -14.60
C ASN A 151 -14.07 20.97 -14.34
N PRO A 152 -14.76 19.95 -14.86
CA PRO A 152 -14.26 18.57 -14.84
C PRO A 152 -12.91 18.45 -15.56
N VAL A 153 -12.02 17.61 -15.04
CA VAL A 153 -10.79 17.23 -15.77
C VAL A 153 -11.12 16.51 -17.07
N GLY A 154 -10.37 16.82 -18.12
CA GLY A 154 -10.55 16.26 -19.47
C GLY A 154 -11.39 17.12 -20.41
N GLU A 155 -12.14 18.11 -19.89
CA GLU A 155 -12.90 19.02 -20.75
C GLU A 155 -11.97 19.94 -21.56
N PRO A 156 -12.18 20.10 -22.88
CA PRO A 156 -11.33 20.96 -23.72
C PRO A 156 -11.60 22.44 -23.48
N SER A 157 -12.81 22.80 -23.05
CA SER A 157 -13.29 24.18 -22.89
C SER A 157 -14.08 24.37 -21.60
N CYS A 158 -14.03 25.58 -21.05
CA CYS A 158 -14.75 25.92 -19.84
C CYS A 158 -16.28 25.88 -20.04
N ILE A 159 -16.98 25.19 -19.15
CA ILE A 159 -18.45 25.05 -19.16
C ILE A 159 -19.19 26.38 -18.98
N ALA A 160 -18.52 27.41 -18.43
CA ALA A 160 -19.12 28.71 -18.16
C ALA A 160 -18.74 29.77 -19.20
N CYS A 161 -17.46 29.90 -19.56
CA CYS A 161 -16.99 30.98 -20.44
C CYS A 161 -16.47 30.51 -21.81
N GLY A 162 -16.39 29.19 -22.06
CA GLY A 162 -15.89 28.63 -23.32
C GLY A 162 -14.37 28.72 -23.53
N ALA A 163 -13.61 29.29 -22.59
CA ALA A 163 -12.16 29.41 -22.70
C ALA A 163 -11.45 28.03 -22.70
N PRO A 164 -10.31 27.88 -23.40
CA PRO A 164 -9.58 26.61 -23.46
C PRO A 164 -9.02 26.23 -22.09
N LEU A 165 -9.09 24.94 -21.74
CA LEU A 165 -8.60 24.43 -20.45
C LEU A 165 -7.28 23.66 -20.53
N GLY A 166 -6.66 23.54 -21.71
CA GLY A 166 -5.49 22.67 -21.93
C GLY A 166 -4.31 22.94 -20.99
N LEU A 167 -4.07 24.19 -20.58
CA LEU A 167 -2.95 24.56 -19.70
C LEU A 167 -3.17 24.18 -18.23
N VAL A 168 -4.43 24.03 -17.81
CA VAL A 168 -4.79 23.70 -16.42
C VAL A 168 -5.07 22.21 -16.22
N GLN A 169 -5.06 21.40 -17.28
CA GLN A 169 -5.28 19.96 -17.18
C GLN A 169 -4.11 19.27 -16.45
N PRO A 170 -4.38 18.42 -15.44
CA PRO A 170 -3.33 17.71 -14.72
C PRO A 170 -2.57 16.76 -15.64
N THR A 171 -1.32 16.47 -15.26
CA THR A 171 -0.43 15.54 -15.97
C THR A 171 -0.03 14.40 -15.03
N THR A 172 0.57 13.35 -15.57
CA THR A 172 1.01 12.17 -14.80
C THR A 172 2.53 12.12 -14.74
N CYS A 173 3.07 11.92 -13.54
CA CYS A 173 4.49 11.67 -13.32
C CYS A 173 4.94 10.44 -14.12
N ARG A 174 5.90 10.61 -15.04
CA ARG A 174 6.41 9.49 -15.87
C ARG A 174 7.15 8.42 -15.06
N ASN A 175 7.71 8.80 -13.91
CA ASN A 175 8.45 7.88 -13.06
C ASN A 175 7.55 7.02 -12.18
N CYS A 176 6.47 7.59 -11.63
CA CYS A 176 5.64 6.87 -10.67
C CYS A 176 4.16 6.72 -11.00
N GLY A 177 3.65 7.39 -12.02
CA GLY A 177 2.24 7.39 -12.42
C GLY A 177 1.34 8.28 -11.56
N PHE A 178 1.89 8.98 -10.55
CA PHE A 178 1.12 9.89 -9.70
C PHE A 178 0.64 11.10 -10.52
N VAL A 179 -0.63 11.49 -10.32
CA VAL A 179 -1.22 12.63 -11.02
C VAL A 179 -0.80 13.91 -10.33
N VAL A 180 -0.22 14.85 -11.08
CA VAL A 180 0.36 16.08 -10.58
C VAL A 180 -0.25 17.29 -11.28
N LYS A 181 -0.23 18.42 -10.58
CA LYS A 181 -0.65 19.69 -11.16
C LYS A 181 0.39 20.17 -12.19
N PRO A 182 -0.02 20.93 -13.23
CA PRO A 182 0.90 21.46 -14.24
C PRO A 182 2.05 22.29 -13.68
N THR A 183 1.86 22.88 -12.50
CA THR A 183 2.83 23.77 -11.86
C THR A 183 3.88 23.03 -11.02
N GLU A 184 3.71 21.74 -10.76
CA GLU A 184 4.66 20.95 -9.99
C GLU A 184 5.86 20.57 -10.86
N ARG A 185 7.08 20.67 -10.32
CA ARG A 185 8.32 20.23 -10.98
C ARG A 185 8.90 18.95 -10.41
N ILE A 186 8.58 18.65 -9.16
CA ILE A 186 9.02 17.47 -8.43
C ILE A 186 7.77 16.72 -8.00
N CYS A 187 7.72 15.43 -8.29
CA CYS A 187 6.59 14.59 -7.92
C CYS A 187 6.45 14.53 -6.39
N PRO A 188 5.29 14.89 -5.82
CA PRO A 188 5.11 14.86 -4.37
C PRO A 188 5.15 13.43 -3.81
N ASN A 189 4.83 12.43 -4.63
CA ASN A 189 4.84 11.02 -4.26
C ASN A 189 6.25 10.40 -4.30
N CYS A 190 6.92 10.35 -5.46
CA CYS A 190 8.21 9.67 -5.59
C CYS A 190 9.44 10.56 -5.45
N LYS A 191 9.26 11.88 -5.25
CA LYS A 191 10.33 12.89 -5.15
C LYS A 191 11.27 12.98 -6.36
N GLN A 192 10.92 12.35 -7.47
CA GLN A 192 11.64 12.45 -8.74
C GLN A 192 11.16 13.67 -9.55
N PRO A 193 11.98 14.21 -10.47
CA PRO A 193 11.54 15.22 -11.43
C PRO A 193 10.40 14.69 -12.32
N LEU A 194 9.49 15.59 -12.69
CA LEU A 194 8.28 15.34 -13.50
C LEU A 194 8.53 15.37 -15.01
#